data_AF-A0A662XRP6-F1
#
_entry.id   AF-A0A662XRP6-F1
#
_cell.length_a   1.000
_cell.length_b   1.000
_cell.length_c   1.000
_cell.angle_alpha   90.00
_cell.angle_beta   90.00
_cell.angle_gamma   90.00
#
_symmetry.space_group_name_H-M   'P 1'
#
loop_
_entity.id
_entity.type
_entity.pdbx_description
1 polymer ?
#
loop_
_entity_poly.entity_id
_entity_poly.type
_entity_poly.pdbx_seq_one_letter_code
_entity_poly.pdbx_strand_id
1 'polypeptide(L)'
;MTRALIYRTMVPLFATTTVVPFDDVVSVAQTTSFGIQVVAVVLDPAKHPKGMTIAMGLEVDLLYQLLSEISSMHKREAKEAVTARNAVELEKILSSEKEEEKEDEGLASVAAPASTSDSKVAGGGTSAEQEGGNA
;
A
#
# COMPACT_ATOMS: atom_id res chain seq x y z
N MET A 1 5.41 13.15 -3.56
CA MET A 1 4.68 14.41 -3.31
C MET A 1 3.31 14.05 -2.75
N THR A 2 2.97 14.56 -1.58
CA THR A 2 1.64 14.34 -0.97
C THR A 2 0.64 15.31 -1.59
N ARG A 3 -0.42 14.78 -2.19
CA ARG A 3 -1.51 15.60 -2.76
C ARG A 3 -2.57 15.80 -1.69
N ALA A 4 -2.88 17.05 -1.37
CA ALA A 4 -3.87 17.39 -0.37
C ALA A 4 -4.78 18.52 -0.86
N LEU A 5 -6.05 18.43 -0.50
CA LEU A 5 -7.01 19.52 -0.56
C LEU A 5 -6.78 20.43 0.64
N ILE A 6 -6.43 21.70 0.37
CA ILE A 6 -6.25 22.73 1.39
C ILE A 6 -7.41 23.70 1.27
N TYR A 7 -8.26 23.74 2.29
CA TYR A 7 -9.42 24.62 2.36
C TYR A 7 -9.27 25.58 3.53
N ARG A 8 -9.44 26.87 3.29
CA ARG A 8 -9.40 27.91 4.33
C ARG A 8 -10.71 28.66 4.38
N THR A 9 -11.31 28.76 5.57
CA THR A 9 -12.48 29.61 5.78
C THR A 9 -12.05 31.07 5.88
N MET A 10 -12.78 31.96 5.20
CA MET A 10 -12.46 33.40 5.11
C MET A 10 -13.12 34.26 6.18
N VAL A 11 -13.86 33.66 7.12
CA VAL A 11 -14.51 34.39 8.22
C VAL A 11 -13.44 34.81 9.24
N PRO A 12 -13.13 36.10 9.42
CA PRO A 12 -11.93 36.53 10.14
C PRO A 12 -11.81 36.03 11.58
N LEU A 13 -12.94 35.90 12.29
CA LEU A 13 -12.99 35.42 13.68
C LEU A 13 -12.98 33.88 13.81
N PHE A 14 -13.21 33.16 12.71
CA PHE A 14 -13.34 31.69 12.68
C PHE A 14 -12.49 31.08 11.55
N ALA A 15 -11.44 31.79 11.13
CA ALA A 15 -10.60 31.39 10.02
C ALA A 15 -9.86 30.10 10.40
N THR A 16 -10.20 29.02 9.71
CA THR A 16 -9.67 27.69 9.95
C THR A 16 -9.13 27.16 8.63
N THR A 17 -7.92 26.61 8.66
CA THR A 17 -7.34 25.90 7.52
C THR A 17 -7.48 24.40 7.76
N THR A 18 -8.14 23.72 6.84
CA THR A 18 -8.31 22.27 6.84
C THR A 18 -7.45 21.70 5.72
N VAL A 19 -6.63 20.69 6.05
CA VAL A 19 -5.78 19.97 5.10
C VAL A 19 -6.25 18.53 5.06
N VAL A 20 -6.67 18.07 3.89
CA VAL A 20 -7.20 16.73 3.68
C VAL A 20 -6.40 16.03 2.58
N PRO A 21 -5.70 14.92 2.87
CA PRO A 21 -5.06 14.10 1.84
C PRO A 21 -6.09 13.60 0.82
N PHE A 22 -5.75 13.61 -0.48
CA PHE A 22 -6.66 13.10 -1.50
C PHE A 22 -6.93 11.60 -1.38
N ASP A 23 -6.04 10.85 -0.71
CA ASP A 23 -6.24 9.43 -0.37
C ASP A 23 -7.43 9.22 0.58
N ASP A 24 -7.81 10.24 1.35
CA ASP A 24 -8.93 10.17 2.29
C ASP A 24 -10.24 10.65 1.64
N VAL A 25 -10.22 11.13 0.40
CA VAL A 25 -11.40 11.62 -0.31
C VAL A 25 -12.09 10.47 -1.05
N VAL A 26 -13.25 10.07 -0.56
CA VAL A 26 -14.07 8.99 -1.15
C VAL A 26 -14.81 9.51 -2.38
N SER A 27 -15.52 10.62 -2.24
CA SER A 27 -16.29 11.24 -3.33
C SER A 27 -16.54 12.71 -3.07
N VAL A 28 -16.98 13.40 -4.13
CA VAL A 28 -17.39 14.80 -4.10
C VAL A 28 -18.79 14.87 -4.69
N ALA A 29 -19.69 15.62 -4.06
CA ALA A 29 -21.07 15.76 -4.51
C ALA A 29 -21.55 17.21 -4.35
N GLN A 30 -22.37 17.68 -5.27
CA GLN A 30 -23.12 18.91 -5.07
C GLN A 30 -24.37 18.63 -4.26
N THR A 31 -24.66 19.49 -3.31
CA THR A 31 -25.87 19.41 -2.51
C THR A 31 -26.34 20.79 -2.11
N THR A 32 -27.42 20.86 -1.33
CA THR A 32 -27.96 22.11 -0.81
C THR A 32 -28.10 22.00 0.70
N SER A 33 -27.62 23.01 1.43
CA SER A 33 -27.72 23.11 2.88
C SER A 33 -28.25 24.49 3.26
N PHE A 34 -29.31 24.55 4.07
CA PHE A 34 -29.99 25.80 4.45
C PHE A 34 -30.35 26.72 3.26
N GLY A 35 -30.71 26.12 2.10
CA GLY A 35 -31.04 26.86 0.87
C GLY A 35 -29.84 27.37 0.08
N ILE A 36 -28.62 27.02 0.50
CA ILE A 36 -27.36 27.41 -0.15
C ILE A 36 -26.79 26.19 -0.87
N GLN A 37 -26.39 26.36 -2.13
CA GLN A 37 -25.67 25.30 -2.85
C GLN A 37 -24.28 25.13 -2.24
N VAL A 38 -23.87 23.88 -2.02
CA VAL A 38 -22.61 23.54 -1.38
C VAL A 38 -21.98 22.33 -2.06
N VAL A 39 -20.67 22.19 -1.92
CA VAL A 39 -19.95 20.98 -2.31
C VAL A 39 -19.69 20.14 -1.05
N ALA A 40 -20.30 18.97 -0.98
CA ALA A 40 -20.00 17.97 0.03
C ALA A 40 -18.79 17.14 -0.42
N VAL A 41 -17.74 17.12 0.40
CA VAL A 41 -16.57 16.27 0.22
C VAL A 41 -16.70 15.11 1.21
N VAL A 42 -17.02 13.93 0.68
CA VAL A 42 -17.17 12.71 1.45
C VAL A 42 -15.78 12.15 1.73
N LEU A 43 -15.43 12.09 3.00
CA LEU A 43 -14.14 11.60 3.48
C LEU A 43 -14.29 10.19 4.05
N ASP A 44 -13.18 9.47 4.16
CA ASP A 44 -13.13 8.17 4.83
C ASP A 44 -13.61 8.32 6.28
N PRO A 45 -14.76 7.72 6.67
CA PRO A 45 -15.32 7.88 8.00
C PRO A 45 -14.45 7.28 9.10
N ALA A 46 -13.54 6.35 8.77
CA ALA A 46 -12.60 5.78 9.73
C ALA A 46 -11.57 6.82 10.22
N LYS A 47 -11.24 7.80 9.37
CA LYS A 47 -10.23 8.84 9.66
C LYS A 47 -10.87 10.19 9.95
N HIS A 48 -12.00 10.48 9.30
CA HIS A 48 -12.69 11.77 9.35
C HIS A 48 -14.17 11.55 9.76
N PRO A 49 -14.47 11.43 11.06
CA PRO A 49 -15.82 11.14 11.54
C PRO A 49 -16.81 12.28 11.25
N LYS A 50 -16.29 13.48 11.06
CA LYS A 50 -17.03 14.64 10.58
C LYS A 50 -16.60 14.85 9.14
N GLY A 51 -17.47 14.53 8.18
CA GLY A 51 -17.24 14.83 6.77
C GLY A 51 -17.04 16.34 6.53
N MET A 52 -16.67 16.72 5.31
CA MET A 52 -16.39 18.12 5.00
C MET A 52 -17.44 18.68 4.04
N THR A 53 -17.92 19.90 4.30
CA THR A 53 -18.80 20.63 3.40
C THR A 53 -18.19 22.00 3.12
N ILE A 54 -18.05 22.32 1.83
CA ILE A 54 -17.53 23.59 1.36
C ILE A 54 -18.72 24.39 0.83
N ALA A 55 -19.15 25.38 1.60
CA ALA A 55 -20.12 26.36 1.15
C ALA A 55 -19.36 27.52 0.49
N MET A 56 -19.54 27.68 -0.82
CA MET A 56 -19.13 28.90 -1.53
C MET A 56 -20.38 29.61 -2.04
N GLY A 57 -20.28 30.93 -2.22
CA GLY A 57 -21.35 31.73 -2.81
C GLY A 57 -21.52 31.44 -4.30
N LEU A 58 -20.95 32.30 -5.14
CA LEU A 58 -20.94 32.09 -6.58
C LEU A 58 -19.95 30.98 -6.95
N GLU A 59 -20.23 30.22 -8.01
CA GLU A 59 -19.32 29.23 -8.63
C GLU A 59 -19.18 27.85 -7.95
N VAL A 60 -20.20 27.40 -7.21
CA VAL A 60 -20.26 26.02 -6.66
C VAL A 60 -20.11 24.96 -7.76
N ASP A 61 -20.62 25.22 -8.97
CA ASP A 61 -20.49 24.36 -10.14
C ASP A 61 -19.03 24.19 -10.60
N LEU A 62 -18.29 25.29 -10.70
CA LEU A 62 -16.89 25.26 -11.11
C LEU A 62 -16.04 24.55 -10.06
N LEU A 63 -16.28 24.80 -8.78
CA LEU A 63 -15.58 24.12 -7.69
C LEU A 63 -15.84 22.61 -7.73
N TYR A 64 -17.09 22.20 -7.94
CA TYR A 64 -17.43 20.79 -8.07
C TYR A 64 -16.71 20.14 -9.26
N GLN A 65 -16.76 20.77 -10.45
CA GLN A 65 -16.08 20.26 -11.64
C GLN A 65 -14.57 20.10 -11.40
N LEU A 66 -13.94 21.11 -10.80
CA LEU A 66 -12.52 21.08 -10.48
C LEU A 66 -12.17 19.95 -9.50
N LEU A 67 -12.91 19.83 -8.39
CA LEU A 67 -12.66 18.80 -7.38
C LEU A 67 -12.94 17.39 -7.91
N SER A 68 -13.97 17.23 -8.74
CA SER A 68 -14.30 15.99 -9.41
C SER A 68 -13.18 15.54 -10.36
N GLU A 69 -12.66 16.46 -11.18
CA GLU A 69 -11.57 16.17 -12.11
C GLU A 69 -10.28 15.80 -11.36
N ILE A 70 -9.88 16.59 -10.35
CA ILE A 70 -8.69 16.31 -9.55
C ILE A 70 -8.82 14.96 -8.82
N SER A 71 -9.98 14.66 -8.25
CA SER A 71 -10.25 13.37 -7.60
C SER A 71 -10.15 12.21 -8.59
N SER A 72 -10.69 12.37 -9.81
CA SER A 72 -10.60 11.39 -10.89
C SER A 72 -9.15 11.14 -11.31
N MET A 73 -8.37 12.21 -11.52
CA MET A 73 -6.94 12.12 -11.82
C MET A 73 -6.19 11.35 -10.74
N HIS A 74 -6.42 11.67 -9.47
CA HIS A 74 -5.78 11.00 -8.34
C HIS A 74 -6.09 9.50 -8.30
N LYS A 75 -7.36 9.11 -8.49
CA LYS A 75 -7.77 7.70 -8.52
C LYS A 75 -7.16 6.92 -9.68
N ARG A 76 -7.10 7.54 -10.88
CA ARG A 76 -6.47 6.93 -12.06
C ARG A 76 -4.99 6.67 -11.83
N GLU A 77 -4.25 7.66 -11.33
CA GLU A 77 -2.83 7.50 -11.04
C GLU A 77 -2.57 6.46 -9.94
N ALA A 78 -3.41 6.43 -8.90
CA ALA A 78 -3.31 5.40 -7.85
C ALA A 78 -3.51 3.99 -8.44
N LYS A 79 -4.48 3.82 -9.35
CA LYS A 79 -4.73 2.55 -10.04
C LYS A 79 -3.55 2.14 -10.94
N GLU A 80 -2.98 3.09 -11.68
CA GLU A 80 -1.80 2.86 -12.52
C GLU A 80 -0.58 2.45 -11.67
N ALA A 81 -0.35 3.11 -10.54
CA ALA A 81 0.73 2.77 -9.62
C ALA A 81 0.58 1.36 -9.03
N VAL A 82 -0.64 0.93 -8.68
CA VAL A 82 -0.90 -0.45 -8.23
C VAL A 82 -0.66 -1.45 -9.34
N THR A 83 -1.12 -1.15 -10.56
CA THR A 83 -0.94 -2.03 -11.72
C THR A 83 0.54 -2.21 -12.05
N ALA A 84 1.33 -1.12 -12.00
CA ALA A 84 2.77 -1.16 -12.21
C ALA A 84 3.49 -1.99 -11.13
N ARG A 85 3.13 -1.83 -9.86
CA ARG A 85 3.70 -2.64 -8.76
C ARG A 85 3.40 -4.12 -8.94
N ASN A 86 2.15 -4.46 -9.28
CA ASN A 86 1.74 -5.85 -9.50
C ASN A 86 2.51 -6.47 -10.69
N ALA A 87 2.75 -5.72 -11.77
CA ALA A 87 3.53 -6.19 -12.91
C ALA A 87 4.99 -6.50 -12.52
N VAL A 88 5.63 -5.62 -11.74
CA VAL A 88 6.99 -5.83 -11.24
C VAL A 88 7.06 -7.04 -10.30
N GLU A 89 6.06 -7.23 -9.44
CA GLU A 89 6.01 -8.37 -8.52
C GLU A 89 5.83 -9.70 -9.27
N LEU A 90 4.98 -9.72 -10.31
CA LEU A 90 4.82 -10.88 -11.19
C LEU A 90 6.11 -11.21 -11.96
N GLU A 91 6.81 -10.21 -12.51
CA GLU A 91 8.10 -10.46 -13.16
C GLU A 91 9.16 -11.00 -12.20
N LYS A 92 9.18 -10.53 -10.95
CA LYS A 92 10.06 -11.06 -9.92
C LYS A 92 9.78 -12.54 -9.65
N ILE A 93 8.51 -12.92 -9.52
CA ILE A 93 8.13 -14.34 -9.29
C ILE A 93 8.54 -15.21 -10.48
N LEU A 94 8.23 -14.78 -11.71
CA LEU A 94 8.57 -15.52 -12.94
C LEU A 94 10.09 -15.64 -13.18
N SER A 95 10.87 -14.64 -12.74
CA SER A 95 12.34 -14.68 -12.82
C SER A 95 12.94 -15.58 -11.74
N SER A 96 12.28 -15.69 -10.59
CA SER A 96 12.71 -16.56 -9.48
C SER A 96 12.55 -18.04 -9.84
N GLU A 97 11.52 -18.39 -10.63
CA GLU A 97 11.30 -19.77 -11.11
C GLU A 97 12.26 -20.20 -12.23
N LYS A 98 13.06 -19.29 -12.80
CA LYS A 98 13.96 -19.59 -13.92
C LYS A 98 15.41 -19.89 -13.50
N GLU A 99 15.75 -19.77 -12.22
CA GLU A 99 17.11 -20.00 -11.70
C GLU A 99 17.35 -21.40 -11.07
N GLU A 100 16.39 -22.34 -11.14
CA GLU A 100 16.58 -23.73 -10.62
C GLU A 100 16.91 -24.82 -11.67
N GLU A 101 17.23 -24.47 -12.93
CA GLU A 101 17.71 -25.45 -13.92
C GLU A 101 18.99 -25.00 -14.63
N LYS A 102 20.12 -24.89 -13.90
CA LYS A 102 21.44 -24.98 -14.57
C LYS A 102 22.68 -25.22 -13.71
N GLU A 103 22.73 -26.28 -12.91
CA GLU A 103 24.02 -26.91 -12.59
C GLU A 103 23.86 -28.42 -12.45
N ASP A 104 24.00 -29.18 -13.54
CA ASP A 104 24.83 -30.39 -13.59
C ASP A 104 24.90 -30.95 -15.02
N GLU A 105 25.98 -30.62 -15.74
CA GLU A 105 26.52 -31.49 -16.80
C GLU A 105 28.01 -31.74 -16.52
N GLY A 106 28.28 -32.75 -15.70
CA GLY A 106 29.09 -33.92 -16.05
C GLY A 106 30.46 -33.71 -16.70
N LEU A 107 31.52 -34.07 -15.96
CA LEU A 107 32.72 -34.67 -16.54
C LEU A 107 33.14 -35.91 -15.74
N ALA A 108 32.87 -37.08 -16.34
CA ALA A 108 33.41 -38.36 -15.93
C ALA A 108 34.89 -38.48 -16.35
N SER A 109 35.76 -38.81 -15.40
CA SER A 109 37.10 -39.38 -15.66
C SER A 109 37.42 -40.47 -14.64
N VAL A 110 37.15 -41.71 -15.06
CA VAL A 110 37.82 -43.00 -14.79
C VAL A 110 38.87 -43.09 -13.66
N ALA A 111 38.59 -43.95 -12.67
CA ALA A 111 39.42 -45.08 -12.15
C ALA A 111 39.35 -45.24 -10.62
N ALA A 112 38.78 -46.36 -10.16
CA ALA A 112 39.01 -46.98 -8.84
C ALA A 112 40.25 -47.92 -8.93
N PRO A 113 40.92 -48.39 -7.84
CA PRO A 113 40.34 -48.78 -6.55
C PRO A 113 41.15 -48.55 -5.24
N ALA A 114 40.39 -48.68 -4.14
CA ALA A 114 40.64 -48.99 -2.72
C ALA A 114 42.07 -49.24 -2.14
N SER A 115 42.30 -48.71 -0.92
CA SER A 115 42.68 -49.43 0.32
C SER A 115 42.92 -48.44 1.49
N THR A 116 42.02 -48.38 2.50
CA THR A 116 42.02 -48.99 3.85
C THR A 116 42.87 -48.31 4.95
N SER A 117 42.23 -48.21 6.13
CA SER A 117 42.77 -48.11 7.51
C SER A 117 43.03 -46.68 8.04
N ASP A 118 42.64 -46.27 9.25
CA ASP A 118 41.96 -46.92 10.39
C ASP A 118 41.50 -45.85 11.41
N SER A 119 40.44 -46.19 12.16
CA SER A 119 40.10 -45.84 13.57
C SER A 119 40.16 -44.39 14.13
N LYS A 120 39.05 -43.91 14.76
CA LYS A 120 38.85 -44.00 16.23
C LYS A 120 37.74 -43.07 16.81
N VAL A 121 36.62 -43.71 17.22
CA VAL A 121 35.89 -43.66 18.53
C VAL A 121 35.31 -42.33 19.10
N ALA A 122 33.96 -42.29 19.08
CA ALA A 122 32.98 -42.19 20.18
C ALA A 122 32.64 -40.89 20.96
N GLY A 123 31.36 -40.87 21.37
CA GLY A 123 30.78 -40.15 22.52
C GLY A 123 29.69 -39.18 22.06
N GLY A 124 28.40 -39.49 22.15
CA GLY A 124 27.57 -39.33 23.37
C GLY A 124 27.02 -37.90 23.43
N GLY A 125 25.76 -37.58 23.69
CA GLY A 125 24.56 -38.31 24.07
C GLY A 125 23.38 -37.32 23.99
N THR A 126 22.18 -37.88 23.95
CA THR A 126 20.88 -37.20 24.06
C THR A 126 20.74 -36.41 25.36
N SER A 127 20.03 -35.27 25.30
CA SER A 127 18.95 -34.95 26.24
C SER A 127 18.00 -33.91 25.64
N ALA A 128 16.75 -34.33 25.53
CA ALA A 128 15.60 -33.44 25.51
C ALA A 128 15.36 -32.95 26.94
N GLU A 129 14.93 -31.70 27.11
CA GLU A 129 14.11 -31.35 28.27
C GLU A 129 13.04 -30.34 27.86
N GLN A 130 11.86 -30.68 28.36
CA GLN A 130 10.54 -30.16 28.08
C GLN A 130 10.04 -29.65 29.43
N GLU A 131 9.66 -28.39 29.52
CA GLU A 131 8.92 -27.82 30.65
C GLU A 131 7.85 -26.94 29.98
N GLY A 132 6.55 -27.27 30.01
CA GLY A 132 5.72 -27.36 31.20
C GLY A 132 5.42 -25.92 31.65
N GLY A 133 4.25 -25.31 31.45
CA GLY A 133 2.91 -25.86 31.56
C GLY A 133 2.35 -25.60 32.96
N ASN A 134 1.45 -24.60 33.03
CA ASN A 134 0.36 -24.44 34.01
C ASN A 134 0.64 -23.71 35.34
N ALA A 135 0.03 -22.52 35.48
CA ALA A 135 -0.88 -22.15 36.57
C ALA A 135 -1.65 -20.88 36.19
#